data_AF-A0A3M1L3J2-F1
#
_entry.id   AF-A0A3M1L3J2-F1
#
_cell.length_a   1.000
_cell.length_b   1.000
_cell.length_c   1.000
_cell.angle_alpha   90.00
_cell.angle_beta   90.00
_cell.angle_gamma   90.00
#
_symmetry.space_group_name_H-M   'P 1'
#
loop_
_entity.id
_entity.type
_entity.pdbx_description
1 polymer ?
#
loop_
_entity_poly.entity_id
_entity_poly.type
_entity_poly.pdbx_seq_one_letter_code
_entity_poly.pdbx_strand_id
1 'polypeptide(L)'
;MRPAVRIAAVRLLGPAVFLATIIAPGGSLTGAARLVLAVALWMAVWWVTEAVPLAVTSLLPIVLFPLLDIEPVREVTPNYTNHMVFLFLGGFVLAQA
;
A
#
# COMPACT_ATOMS: atom_id res chain seq x y z
N MET A 1 -17.53 -9.85 -21.91
CA MET A 1 -16.60 -10.36 -20.87
C MET A 1 -17.21 -10.12 -19.50
N ARG A 2 -17.17 -11.08 -18.58
CA ARG A 2 -17.83 -11.00 -17.26
C ARG A 2 -17.21 -9.89 -16.38
N PRO A 3 -18.00 -9.03 -15.71
CA PRO A 3 -17.49 -7.92 -14.89
C PRO A 3 -16.51 -8.38 -13.79
N ALA A 4 -16.66 -9.59 -13.27
CA ALA A 4 -15.76 -10.20 -12.29
C ALA A 4 -14.30 -10.34 -12.78
N VAL A 5 -14.10 -10.60 -14.08
CA VAL A 5 -12.76 -10.79 -14.66
C VAL A 5 -11.99 -9.47 -14.73
N ARG A 6 -12.69 -8.35 -14.95
CA ARG A 6 -12.10 -7.02 -15.02
C ARG A 6 -11.54 -6.59 -13.66
N ILE A 7 -12.27 -6.86 -12.57
CA ILE A 7 -11.85 -6.51 -11.21
C ILE A 7 -10.66 -7.37 -10.76
N ALA A 8 -10.68 -8.66 -11.08
CA ALA A 8 -9.56 -9.55 -10.78
C ALA A 8 -8.27 -9.13 -11.51
N ALA A 9 -8.37 -8.70 -12.77
CA ALA A 9 -7.23 -8.23 -13.55
C ALA A 9 -6.56 -6.99 -12.93
N VAL A 10 -7.36 -6.04 -12.41
CA VAL A 10 -6.85 -4.80 -11.82
C VAL A 10 -6.08 -5.06 -10.52
N ARG A 11 -6.48 -6.06 -9.73
CA ARG A 11 -5.74 -6.45 -8.51
C ARG A 11 -4.31 -6.92 -8.81
N LEU A 12 -4.12 -7.63 -9.92
CA LEU A 12 -2.82 -8.15 -10.33
C LEU A 12 -1.88 -7.06 -10.88
N LEU A 13 -2.40 -5.90 -11.26
CA LEU A 13 -1.58 -4.78 -11.75
C LEU A 13 -0.61 -4.27 -10.67
N GLY A 14 -1.02 -4.26 -9.39
CA GLY A 14 -0.17 -3.84 -8.27
C GLY A 14 1.11 -4.70 -8.15
N PRO A 15 0.98 -6.03 -7.94
CA PRO A 15 2.13 -6.93 -7.94
C PRO A 15 2.95 -6.89 -9.24
N ALA A 16 2.29 -6.75 -10.39
CA ALA A 16 2.98 -6.65 -11.68
C ALA A 16 3.88 -5.39 -11.76
N VAL A 17 3.37 -4.24 -11.30
CA VAL A 17 4.13 -2.98 -11.21
C VAL A 17 5.27 -3.10 -10.20
N PHE A 18 5.03 -3.75 -9.06
CA PHE A 18 6.10 -4.04 -8.08
C PHE A 18 7.24 -4.82 -8.74
N LEU A 19 6.93 -5.95 -9.40
CA LEU A 19 7.92 -6.77 -10.08
C LEU A 19 8.63 -5.99 -11.20
N ALA A 20 7.90 -5.25 -12.03
CA ALA A 20 8.46 -4.40 -13.07
C ALA A 20 9.46 -3.39 -12.48
N THR A 21 9.13 -2.80 -11.33
CA THR A 21 10.00 -1.83 -10.64
C THR A 21 11.26 -2.48 -10.08
N ILE A 22 11.23 -3.76 -9.70
CA ILE A 22 12.42 -4.49 -9.21
C ILE A 22 13.31 -4.99 -10.35
N ILE A 23 12.74 -5.41 -11.49
CA ILE A 23 13.51 -5.96 -12.62
C ILE A 23 14.08 -4.88 -13.56
N ALA A 24 13.51 -3.67 -13.58
CA ALA A 24 13.90 -2.62 -14.53
C ALA A 24 15.40 -2.26 -14.41
N PRO A 25 16.23 -2.40 -15.46
CA PRO A 25 17.61 -1.95 -15.39
C PRO A 25 17.69 -0.42 -15.38
N GLY A 26 18.64 0.16 -14.62
CA GLY A 26 19.02 1.58 -14.79
C GLY A 26 18.48 2.60 -13.77
N GLY A 27 18.10 2.21 -12.55
CA GLY A 27 17.74 3.15 -11.48
C GLY A 27 18.94 3.55 -10.61
N SER A 28 19.00 4.82 -10.18
CA SER A 28 19.94 5.28 -9.14
C SER A 28 19.60 4.77 -7.74
N LEU A 29 18.35 4.34 -7.53
CA LEU A 29 17.87 3.78 -6.27
C LEU A 29 18.20 2.29 -6.18
N THR A 30 18.89 1.90 -5.10
CA THR A 30 19.30 0.52 -4.82
C THR A 30 18.80 0.05 -3.45
N GLY A 31 18.75 -1.27 -3.25
CA GLY A 31 18.35 -1.89 -1.98
C GLY A 31 16.96 -1.48 -1.50
N ALA A 32 16.85 -1.12 -0.22
CA ALA A 32 15.59 -0.79 0.45
C ALA A 32 14.83 0.37 -0.21
N ALA A 33 15.52 1.41 -0.70
CA ALA A 33 14.87 2.54 -1.36
C ALA A 33 14.06 2.14 -2.60
N ARG A 34 14.57 1.15 -3.35
CA ARG A 34 13.89 0.61 -4.52
C ARG A 34 12.67 -0.24 -4.14
N LEU A 35 12.78 -1.01 -3.05
CA LEU A 35 11.66 -1.79 -2.52
C LEU A 35 10.53 -0.88 -2.02
N VAL A 36 10.86 0.18 -1.29
CA VAL A 36 9.90 1.20 -0.83
C VAL A 36 9.19 1.85 -2.03
N LEU A 37 9.93 2.23 -3.07
CA LEU A 37 9.34 2.77 -4.30
C LEU A 37 8.38 1.76 -4.96
N ALA A 38 8.80 0.50 -5.07
CA ALA A 38 7.97 -0.55 -5.68
C ALA A 38 6.66 -0.77 -4.90
N VAL A 39 6.70 -0.75 -3.57
CA VAL A 39 5.51 -0.83 -2.71
C VAL A 39 4.64 0.42 -2.89
N ALA A 40 5.24 1.61 -2.91
CA ALA A 40 4.51 2.87 -3.11
C ALA A 40 3.78 2.92 -4.46
N LEU A 41 4.42 2.45 -5.53
CA LEU A 41 3.80 2.37 -6.86
C LEU A 41 2.67 1.35 -6.90
N TRP A 42 2.82 0.20 -6.25
CA TRP A 42 1.72 -0.75 -6.07
C TRP A 42 0.53 -0.05 -5.39
N MET A 43 0.77 0.60 -4.25
CA MET A 43 -0.28 1.32 -3.51
C MET A 43 -0.94 2.39 -4.38
N ALA A 44 -0.17 3.18 -5.12
CA ALA A 44 -0.69 4.20 -6.02
C ALA A 44 -1.62 3.62 -7.09
N VAL A 45 -1.24 2.50 -7.70
CA VAL A 45 -2.07 1.79 -8.68
C VAL A 45 -3.38 1.35 -8.04
N TRP A 46 -3.34 0.71 -6.87
CA TRP A 46 -4.53 0.23 -6.18
C TRP A 46 -5.43 1.36 -5.65
N TRP A 47 -4.86 2.50 -5.26
CA TRP A 47 -5.64 3.68 -4.86
C TRP A 47 -6.37 4.31 -6.04
N VAL A 48 -5.68 4.57 -7.15
CA VAL A 48 -6.28 5.20 -8.34
C VAL A 48 -7.32 4.30 -9.00
N THR A 49 -7.10 2.98 -8.96
CA THR A 49 -7.99 2.00 -9.61
C THR A 49 -9.05 1.42 -8.68
N GLU A 50 -9.01 1.76 -7.39
CA GLU A 50 -9.88 1.21 -6.35
C GLU A 50 -9.99 -0.33 -6.40
N ALA A 51 -8.86 -1.00 -6.63
CA ALA A 51 -8.81 -2.46 -6.84
C ALA A 51 -9.32 -3.27 -5.62
N VAL A 52 -9.14 -2.70 -4.43
CA VAL A 52 -9.56 -3.16 -3.11
C VAL A 52 -9.94 -1.93 -2.26
N PRO A 53 -10.63 -2.08 -1.11
CA PRO A 53 -10.96 -0.95 -0.24
C PRO A 53 -9.70 -0.14 0.14
N LEU A 54 -9.80 1.19 0.14
CA LEU A 54 -8.69 2.11 0.43
C LEU A 54 -7.92 1.76 1.71
N ALA A 55 -8.64 1.32 2.75
CA ALA A 55 -8.04 0.86 4.01
C ALA A 55 -7.12 -0.35 3.80
N VAL A 56 -7.53 -1.33 2.99
CA VAL A 56 -6.74 -2.54 2.70
C VAL A 56 -5.44 -2.18 1.98
N THR A 57 -5.52 -1.31 0.96
CA THR A 57 -4.31 -0.82 0.27
C THR A 57 -3.37 -0.12 1.22
N SER A 58 -3.90 0.70 2.14
CA SER A 58 -3.10 1.48 3.10
C SER A 58 -2.40 0.60 4.15
N LEU A 59 -2.87 -0.63 4.38
CA LEU A 59 -2.25 -1.59 5.29
C LEU A 59 -1.13 -2.42 4.65
N LEU A 60 -0.91 -2.30 3.32
CA LEU A 60 0.15 -3.03 2.62
C LEU A 60 1.54 -2.89 3.26
N PRO A 61 2.01 -1.69 3.68
CA PRO A 61 3.34 -1.53 4.28
C PRO A 61 3.55 -2.36 5.55
N ILE A 62 2.52 -2.51 6.41
CA ILE A 62 2.62 -3.32 7.64
C ILE A 62 3.02 -4.77 7.33
N VAL A 63 2.59 -5.28 6.18
CA VAL A 63 2.87 -6.66 5.77
C VAL A 63 4.12 -6.73 4.90
N LEU A 64 4.23 -5.85 3.90
CA LEU A 64 5.30 -5.91 2.91
C LEU A 64 6.65 -5.46 3.45
N PHE A 65 6.71 -4.46 4.32
CA PHE A 65 8.01 -3.95 4.81
C PHE A 65 8.76 -4.99 5.66
N PRO A 66 8.11 -5.71 6.60
CA PRO A 66 8.78 -6.79 7.32
C PRO A 66 9.12 -7.99 6.43
N LEU A 67 8.26 -8.32 5.46
CA LEU A 67 8.51 -9.43 4.53
C LEU A 67 9.69 -9.17 3.58
N LEU A 68 9.90 -7.91 3.22
CA LEU A 68 10.97 -7.45 2.34
C LEU A 68 12.22 -7.00 3.10
N ASP A 69 12.25 -7.18 4.43
CA ASP A 69 13.34 -6.76 5.33
C ASP A 69 13.69 -5.26 5.19
N ILE A 70 12.68 -4.42 4.96
CA ILE A 70 12.82 -2.96 4.85
C ILE A 70 12.82 -2.33 6.25
N GLU A 71 11.83 -2.68 7.06
CA GLU A 71 11.62 -2.14 8.41
C GLU A 71 10.77 -3.13 9.22
N PRO A 72 11.11 -3.39 10.51
CA PRO A 72 10.37 -4.34 11.32
C PRO A 72 8.98 -3.82 11.69
N VAL A 73 8.04 -4.74 11.91
CA VAL A 73 6.62 -4.41 12.17
C VAL A 73 6.41 -3.38 13.29
N ARG A 74 7.24 -3.44 14.34
CA ARG A 74 7.21 -2.53 15.49
C ARG A 74 7.51 -1.07 15.15
N GLU A 75 8.23 -0.83 14.06
CA GLU A 75 8.62 0.50 13.58
C GLU A 75 7.62 1.02 12.52
N VAL A 76 6.93 0.11 11.80
CA VAL A 76 5.91 0.47 10.79
C VAL A 76 4.54 0.79 11.40
N THR A 77 4.09 0.00 12.39
CA THR A 77 2.73 0.11 12.96
C THR A 77 2.41 1.41 13.71
N PRO A 78 3.36 2.13 14.36
CA PRO A 78 3.07 3.40 15.04
C PRO A 78 2.47 4.47 14.12
N ASN A 79 2.75 4.42 12.81
CA ASN A 79 2.18 5.34 11.82
C ASN A 79 0.65 5.26 11.71
N TYR A 80 0.06 4.13 12.09
CA TYR A 80 -1.39 3.89 12.04
C TYR A 80 -2.11 4.30 13.32
N THR A 81 -1.35 4.58 14.39
CA THR A 81 -1.86 5.05 15.69
C THR A 81 -1.51 6.52 15.93
N ASN A 82 -1.32 7.30 14.87
CA ASN A 82 -1.04 8.73 14.98
C ASN A 82 -2.20 9.47 15.65
N HIS A 83 -1.90 10.48 16.48
CA HIS A 83 -2.89 11.28 17.19
C HIS A 83 -3.96 11.89 16.26
N MET A 84 -3.60 12.27 15.03
CA MET A 84 -4.55 12.78 14.05
C MET A 84 -5.59 11.74 13.64
N VAL A 85 -5.21 10.46 13.51
CA VAL A 85 -6.13 9.36 13.16
C VAL A 85 -7.18 9.20 14.25
N PHE A 86 -6.77 9.22 15.52
CA PHE A 86 -7.69 9.14 16.66
C PHE A 86 -8.54 10.40 16.81
N LEU A 87 -8.00 11.58 16.52
CA LEU A 87 -8.77 12.83 16.51
C LEU A 87 -9.91 12.78 15.48
N PHE A 88 -9.63 12.33 14.26
CA PHE A 88 -10.65 12.16 13.23
C PHE A 88 -11.67 11.08 13.62
N LEU A 89 -11.22 9.95 14.18
CA LEU A 89 -12.11 8.90 14.69
C LEU A 89 -13.07 9.45 15.75
N GLY A 90 -12.57 10.18 16.75
CA GLY A 90 -13.38 10.82 17.79
C GLY A 90 -14.34 11.86 17.20
N GLY A 91 -13.86 12.68 16.25
CA GLY A 91 -14.69 13.65 15.53
C GLY A 91 -15.84 12.99 14.75
N PHE A 92 -15.60 11.87 14.08
CA PHE A 92 -16.64 11.13 13.36
C PHE A 92 -17.64 10.47 14.30
N VAL A 93 -17.20 9.92 15.44
CA VAL A 93 -18.11 9.37 16.46
C VAL A 93 -19.04 10.45 17.02
N LEU A 94 -18.51 11.63 17.34
CA LEU A 94 -19.31 12.76 17.82
C LEU A 94 -20.29 13.27 16.76
N ALA A 95 -19.91 13.29 15.48
CA ALA A 95 -20.77 13.73 14.38
C ALA A 95 -21.91 12.75 14.05
N GLN A 96 -21.76 11.48 14.44
CA GLN A 96 -22.80 10.45 14.26
C GLN A 96 -23.79 10.37 15.44
N ALA A 97 -23.44 10.92 16.60
CA ALA A 97 -24.26 10.95 17.81
C ALA A 97 -25.29 12.09 17.78
#